data_AF-A0A7J9IS42-F1
#
_entry.id   AF-A0A7J9IS42-F1
#
_cell.length_a   1.000
_cell.length_b   1.000
_cell.length_c   1.000
_cell.angle_alpha   90.00
_cell.angle_beta   90.00
_cell.angle_gamma   90.00
#
_symmetry.space_group_name_H-M   'P 1'
#
loop_
_entity.id
_entity.type
_entity.pdbx_description
1 polymer ?
#
loop_
_entity_poly.entity_id
_entity_poly.type
_entity_poly.pdbx_seq_one_letter_code
_entity_poly.pdbx_strand_id
1 'polypeptide(L)'
;MVADKGKKMKVAEKVEEENHDQIDGDLVISIEKLQEIQDELEKINEEASEKVLEVEQKYNEVRKPVYDKRNEIINSIPDFWLTAFLSHPALGDLLTEEDQKIFKYINSLEVEDFKDLKSG
;
A
#
# COMPACT_ATOMS: atom_id res chain seq x y z
N MET A 1 68.80 -36.06 35.16
CA MET A 1 70.00 -35.53 34.48
C MET A 1 69.59 -35.22 33.05
N VAL A 2 69.67 -34.04 32.46
CA VAL A 2 70.17 -32.70 32.81
C VAL A 2 69.32 -31.71 31.97
N ALA A 3 69.08 -30.52 32.53
CA ALA A 3 68.39 -29.41 31.89
C ALA A 3 69.21 -28.81 30.73
N ASP A 4 68.55 -28.17 29.76
CA ASP A 4 69.08 -26.90 29.25
C ASP A 4 67.97 -25.95 28.80
N LYS A 5 68.14 -24.69 29.20
CA LYS A 5 67.22 -23.57 29.06
C LYS A 5 67.53 -22.79 27.78
N GLY A 6 66.48 -22.32 27.11
CA GLY A 6 66.42 -20.89 26.81
C GLY A 6 66.22 -20.47 25.35
N LYS A 7 65.18 -19.62 25.22
CA LYS A 7 65.22 -18.32 24.52
C LYS A 7 64.72 -18.31 23.07
N LYS A 8 63.46 -17.88 22.96
CA LYS A 8 62.84 -16.91 22.01
C LYS A 8 61.37 -17.32 21.84
N MET A 9 60.46 -17.02 22.77
CA MET A 9 59.80 -15.71 22.98
C MET A 9 59.57 -14.93 21.67
N LYS A 10 58.30 -14.62 21.40
CA LYS A 10 57.70 -13.89 20.25
C LYS A 10 57.15 -14.72 19.08
N VAL A 11 56.27 -15.68 19.34
CA VAL A 11 55.25 -16.09 18.35
C VAL A 11 53.97 -16.48 19.10
N ALA A 12 53.41 -15.57 19.89
CA ALA A 12 52.17 -15.85 20.63
C ALA A 12 51.23 -14.64 20.69
N GLU A 13 51.44 -13.65 19.84
CA GLU A 13 50.61 -12.44 19.79
C GLU A 13 50.38 -12.07 18.33
N LYS A 14 50.06 -13.09 17.52
CA LYS A 14 49.64 -12.89 16.15
C LYS A 14 48.11 -12.77 16.16
N VAL A 15 47.67 -11.55 16.43
CA VAL A 15 46.57 -10.89 15.70
C VAL A 15 45.34 -11.78 15.49
N GLU A 16 44.63 -12.11 16.57
CA GLU A 16 43.28 -12.72 16.48
C GLU A 16 42.17 -11.78 16.99
N GLU A 17 42.50 -10.54 17.33
CA GLU A 17 41.52 -9.50 17.60
C GLU A 17 41.87 -8.29 16.71
N GLU A 18 40.86 -7.59 16.19
CA GLU A 18 40.94 -6.41 15.31
C GLU A 18 40.96 -6.64 13.79
N ASN A 19 40.01 -7.43 13.27
CA ASN A 19 39.47 -7.20 11.92
C ASN A 19 37.93 -7.19 11.94
N HIS A 20 37.38 -6.63 13.02
CA HIS A 20 35.97 -6.27 13.09
C HIS A 20 35.94 -4.73 13.07
N ASP A 21 35.27 -4.17 12.06
CA ASP A 21 34.74 -2.79 12.08
C ASP A 21 35.67 -1.62 11.68
N GLN A 22 36.38 -1.71 10.56
CA GLN A 22 36.66 -0.49 9.77
C GLN A 22 35.84 -0.55 8.49
N ILE A 23 34.66 0.07 8.54
CA ILE A 23 33.90 0.37 7.33
C ILE A 23 34.75 1.37 6.52
N ASP A 24 35.04 1.01 5.27
CA ASP A 24 35.77 1.88 4.34
C ASP A 24 35.06 3.23 4.22
N GLY A 25 35.79 4.33 4.42
CA GLY A 25 35.23 5.68 4.39
C GLY A 25 34.60 6.01 3.03
N ASP A 26 35.15 5.48 1.95
CA ASP A 26 34.60 5.66 0.60
C ASP A 26 33.28 4.90 0.41
N LEU A 27 33.11 3.77 1.09
CA LEU A 27 31.85 3.01 1.14
C LEU A 27 30.77 3.78 1.90
N VAL A 28 31.11 4.39 3.04
CA VAL A 28 30.18 5.24 3.80
C VAL A 28 29.67 6.41 2.96
N ILE A 29 30.57 7.13 2.29
CA ILE A 29 30.22 8.25 1.40
C ILE A 29 29.33 7.79 0.23
N SER A 30 29.58 6.60 -0.30
CA SER A 30 28.77 6.04 -1.39
C SER A 30 27.36 5.68 -0.94
N ILE A 31 27.21 5.18 0.30
CA ILE A 31 25.91 4.88 0.90
C ILE A 31 25.13 6.16 1.20
N GLU A 32 25.78 7.21 1.71
CA GLU A 32 25.14 8.52 1.95
C GLU A 32 24.59 9.11 0.65
N LYS A 33 25.38 9.10 -0.43
CA LYS A 33 24.91 9.56 -1.75
C LYS A 33 23.76 8.72 -2.31
N LEU A 34 23.77 7.41 -2.05
CA LEU A 34 22.66 6.55 -2.46
C LEU A 34 21.39 6.87 -1.66
N GLN A 35 21.51 7.20 -0.37
CA GLN A 35 20.39 7.64 0.45
C GLN A 35 19.81 8.96 -0.06
N GLU A 36 20.65 9.94 -0.42
CA GLU A 36 20.18 11.20 -1.02
C GLU A 36 19.36 10.95 -2.30
N ILE A 37 19.80 10.04 -3.17
CA ILE A 37 19.04 9.67 -4.38
C ILE A 37 17.72 8.97 -4.03
N GLN A 38 17.71 8.10 -3.02
CA GLN A 38 16.49 7.44 -2.56
C GLN A 38 15.48 8.45 -1.99
N ASP A 39 15.94 9.45 -1.25
CA ASP A 39 15.09 10.53 -0.74
C ASP A 39 14.50 11.36 -1.89
N GLU A 40 15.27 11.63 -2.95
CA GLU A 40 14.77 12.28 -4.16
C GLU A 40 13.71 11.43 -4.88
N LEU A 41 13.91 10.12 -4.97
CA LEU A 41 12.94 9.19 -5.57
C LEU A 41 11.65 9.12 -4.75
N GLU A 42 11.75 9.09 -3.42
CA GLU A 42 10.59 9.11 -2.53
C GLU A 42 9.76 10.36 -2.76
N LYS A 43 10.39 11.53 -2.80
CA LYS A 43 9.71 12.79 -3.09
C LYS A 43 8.99 12.79 -4.45
N ILE A 44 9.63 12.24 -5.49
CA ILE A 44 8.99 12.12 -6.82
C ILE A 44 7.76 11.19 -6.76
N ASN A 45 7.84 10.09 -6.02
CA ASN A 45 6.74 9.15 -5.86
C ASN A 45 5.58 9.76 -5.06
N GLU A 46 5.88 10.57 -4.04
CA GLU A 46 4.87 11.32 -3.30
C GLU A 46 4.14 12.30 -4.23
N GLU A 47 4.86 13.12 -4.99
CA GLU A 47 4.27 14.05 -5.95
C GLU A 47 3.43 13.34 -7.03
N ALA A 48 3.87 12.16 -7.48
CA ALA A 48 3.11 11.35 -8.43
C ALA A 48 1.79 10.84 -7.81
N SER A 49 1.85 10.36 -6.57
CA SER A 49 0.69 9.87 -5.83
C SER A 49 -0.32 11.00 -5.56
N GLU A 50 0.17 12.20 -5.25
CA GLU A 50 -0.69 13.38 -5.08
C GLU A 50 -1.40 13.78 -6.38
N LYS A 51 -0.71 13.74 -7.52
CA LYS A 51 -1.34 14.02 -8.82
C LYS A 51 -2.40 12.99 -9.19
N VAL A 52 -2.18 11.71 -8.89
CA VAL A 52 -3.19 10.66 -9.09
C VAL A 52 -4.41 10.96 -8.23
N LEU A 53 -4.19 11.30 -6.96
CA LEU A 53 -5.23 11.64 -6.01
C LEU A 53 -6.08 12.84 -6.48
N GLU A 54 -5.45 13.93 -6.94
CA GLU A 54 -6.14 15.11 -7.48
C GLU A 54 -7.02 14.76 -8.68
N VAL A 55 -6.54 13.87 -9.55
CA VAL A 55 -7.30 13.39 -10.71
C VAL A 55 -8.52 12.59 -10.25
N GLU A 56 -8.36 11.67 -9.30
CA GLU A 56 -9.47 10.89 -8.75
C GLU A 56 -10.53 11.78 -8.11
N GLN A 57 -10.13 12.73 -7.25
CA GLN A 57 -11.03 13.69 -6.62
C GLN A 57 -11.82 14.49 -7.67
N LYS A 58 -11.12 15.04 -8.67
CA LYS A 58 -11.75 15.79 -9.76
C LYS A 58 -12.80 14.96 -10.49
N TYR A 59 -12.49 13.70 -10.81
CA TYR A 59 -13.45 12.85 -11.52
C TYR A 59 -14.59 12.37 -10.62
N ASN A 60 -14.39 12.26 -9.32
CA ASN A 60 -15.47 11.94 -8.39
C ASN A 60 -16.52 13.06 -8.33
N GLU A 61 -16.10 14.32 -8.31
CA GLU A 61 -16.99 15.47 -8.41
C GLU A 61 -17.78 15.49 -9.74
N VAL A 62 -17.11 15.16 -10.85
CA VAL A 62 -17.75 15.12 -12.17
C VAL A 62 -18.70 13.92 -12.30
N ARG A 63 -18.40 12.78 -11.67
CA ARG A 63 -19.25 11.57 -11.70
C ARG A 63 -20.49 11.74 -10.83
N LYS A 64 -20.43 12.46 -9.71
CA LYS A 64 -21.55 12.62 -8.77
C LYS A 64 -22.88 13.03 -9.43
N PRO A 65 -22.96 14.14 -10.21
CA PRO A 65 -24.23 14.53 -10.85
C PRO A 65 -24.70 13.53 -11.91
N VAL A 66 -23.81 12.71 -12.47
CA VAL A 66 -24.17 11.64 -13.41
C VAL A 66 -24.77 10.45 -12.64
N TYR A 67 -24.21 10.10 -11.48
CA TYR A 67 -24.79 9.09 -10.60
C TYR A 67 -26.15 9.51 -10.06
N ASP A 68 -26.35 10.79 -9.71
CA ASP A 68 -27.63 11.30 -9.26
C ASP A 68 -28.70 11.16 -10.36
N LYS A 69 -28.40 11.59 -11.59
CA LYS A 69 -29.27 11.41 -12.77
C LYS A 69 -29.56 9.92 -13.04
N ARG A 70 -28.56 9.06 -12.89
CA ARG A 70 -28.75 7.60 -13.03
C ARG A 70 -29.73 7.09 -11.97
N ASN A 71 -29.61 7.55 -10.73
CA ASN A 71 -30.47 7.14 -9.63
C ASN A 71 -31.93 7.55 -9.85
N GLU A 72 -32.18 8.76 -10.36
CA GLU A 72 -33.52 9.22 -10.72
C GLU A 72 -34.20 8.30 -11.76
N ILE A 73 -33.45 7.86 -12.77
CA ILE A 73 -33.96 6.93 -13.79
C ILE A 73 -34.21 5.55 -13.17
N ILE A 74 -33.27 5.03 -12.38
CA ILE A 74 -33.39 3.72 -11.72
C ILE A 74 -34.62 3.67 -10.82
N ASN A 75 -34.95 4.74 -10.11
CA ASN A 75 -36.15 4.81 -9.25
C ASN A 75 -37.47 4.58 -10.01
N SER A 76 -37.48 4.72 -11.33
CA SER A 76 -38.64 4.43 -12.17
C SER A 76 -38.73 2.96 -12.61
N ILE A 77 -37.71 2.14 -12.31
CA ILE A 77 -37.62 0.73 -12.68
C ILE A 77 -37.86 -0.13 -11.41
N PRO A 78 -39.00 -0.82 -11.30
CA PRO A 78 -39.30 -1.68 -10.16
C PRO A 78 -38.23 -2.76 -9.97
N ASP A 79 -37.91 -3.06 -8.71
CA ASP A 79 -36.99 -4.13 -8.29
C ASP A 79 -35.59 -4.09 -8.93
N PHE A 80 -35.15 -2.93 -9.44
CA PHE A 80 -33.88 -2.81 -10.17
C PHE A 80 -32.69 -3.32 -9.36
N TRP A 81 -32.51 -2.84 -8.13
CA TRP A 81 -31.36 -3.21 -7.30
C TRP A 81 -31.41 -4.67 -6.87
N LEU A 82 -32.58 -5.19 -6.46
CA LEU A 82 -32.75 -6.62 -6.17
C LEU A 82 -32.35 -7.48 -7.39
N THR A 83 -32.84 -7.13 -8.58
CA THR A 83 -32.54 -7.85 -9.82
C THR A 83 -31.05 -7.78 -10.16
N ALA A 84 -30.44 -6.61 -10.01
CA ALA A 84 -29.02 -6.39 -10.29
C ALA A 84 -28.13 -7.22 -9.37
N PHE A 85 -28.42 -7.25 -8.06
CA PHE A 85 -27.67 -8.05 -7.09
C PHE A 85 -27.83 -9.55 -7.34
N LEU A 86 -29.05 -10.03 -7.60
CA LEU A 86 -29.29 -11.45 -7.91
C LEU A 86 -28.63 -11.91 -9.20
N SER A 87 -28.50 -11.02 -10.19
CA SER A 87 -27.84 -11.33 -11.46
C SER A 87 -26.32 -11.32 -11.37
N HIS A 88 -25.73 -10.77 -10.29
CA HIS A 88 -24.29 -10.70 -10.12
C HIS A 88 -23.75 -12.03 -9.54
N PRO A 89 -22.84 -12.74 -10.21
CA PRO A 89 -22.42 -14.09 -9.81
C PRO A 89 -21.94 -14.22 -8.37
N ALA A 90 -21.12 -13.27 -7.89
CA ALA A 90 -20.60 -13.34 -6.53
C ALA A 90 -21.56 -12.79 -5.45
N LEU A 91 -22.55 -11.98 -5.83
CA LEU A 91 -23.42 -11.29 -4.86
C LEU A 91 -24.78 -11.97 -4.75
N GLY A 92 -25.29 -12.51 -5.85
CA GLY A 92 -26.55 -13.27 -5.87
C GLY A 92 -26.48 -14.50 -4.97
N ASP A 93 -25.35 -15.22 -4.98
CA ASP A 93 -25.12 -16.40 -4.14
C ASP A 93 -25.09 -16.08 -2.63
N LEU A 94 -24.90 -14.82 -2.26
CA LEU A 94 -24.90 -14.38 -0.85
C LEU A 94 -26.32 -14.08 -0.33
N LEU A 95 -27.31 -13.91 -1.21
CA LEU A 95 -28.66 -13.52 -0.83
C LEU A 95 -29.57 -14.73 -0.61
N THR A 96 -29.92 -14.98 0.64
CA THR A 96 -30.89 -16.03 0.98
C THR A 96 -32.31 -15.66 0.53
N GLU A 97 -33.23 -16.63 0.53
CA GLU A 97 -34.64 -16.37 0.22
C GLU A 97 -35.29 -15.36 1.19
N GLU A 98 -34.80 -15.27 2.43
CA GLU A 98 -35.27 -14.29 3.41
C GLU A 98 -34.74 -12.89 3.08
N ASP A 99 -33.45 -12.77 2.76
CA ASP A 99 -32.83 -11.50 2.35
C ASP A 99 -33.50 -10.92 1.11
N GLN A 100 -33.87 -11.77 0.14
CA GLN A 100 -34.58 -11.33 -1.06
C GLN A 100 -35.91 -10.65 -0.74
N LYS A 101 -36.62 -11.07 0.33
CA LYS A 101 -37.86 -10.41 0.76
C LYS A 101 -37.59 -9.02 1.35
N ILE A 102 -36.45 -8.83 2.00
CA ILE A 102 -35.98 -7.55 2.52
C ILE A 102 -35.52 -6.65 1.36
N PHE A 103 -34.77 -7.21 0.40
CA PHE A 103 -34.26 -6.49 -0.77
C PHE A 103 -35.35 -5.93 -1.68
N LYS A 104 -36.59 -6.47 -1.64
CA LYS A 104 -37.75 -5.85 -2.30
C LYS A 104 -38.03 -4.40 -1.84
N TYR A 105 -37.53 -4.01 -0.68
CA TYR A 105 -37.68 -2.65 -0.16
C TYR A 105 -36.48 -1.75 -0.48
N ILE A 106 -35.40 -2.28 -1.09
CA ILE A 106 -34.26 -1.47 -1.53
C ILE A 106 -34.64 -0.74 -2.81
N ASN A 107 -34.69 0.60 -2.72
CA ASN A 107 -34.97 1.48 -3.84
C ASN A 107 -33.72 2.20 -4.38
N SER A 108 -32.67 2.33 -3.58
CA SER A 108 -31.47 3.09 -3.91
C SER A 108 -30.22 2.41 -3.35
N LEU A 109 -29.12 2.47 -4.09
CA LEU A 109 -27.78 2.11 -3.64
C LEU A 109 -26.85 3.27 -4.00
N GLU A 110 -26.13 3.75 -2.99
CA GLU A 110 -25.18 4.84 -3.13
C GLU A 110 -23.80 4.37 -2.65
N VAL A 111 -22.79 4.65 -3.47
CA VAL A 111 -21.38 4.39 -3.15
C VAL A 111 -20.66 5.71 -3.38
N GLU A 112 -20.10 6.25 -2.31
CA GLU A 112 -19.33 7.50 -2.34
C GLU A 112 -17.91 7.22 -1.90
N ASP A 113 -16.96 7.76 -2.66
CA ASP A 113 -15.57 7.79 -2.24
C ASP A 113 -15.39 8.90 -1.18
N PHE A 114 -14.51 8.67 -0.22
CA PHE A 114 -14.16 9.70 0.76
C PHE A 114 -13.52 10.91 0.06
N LYS A 115 -13.84 12.11 0.55
CA LYS A 115 -13.22 13.35 0.05
C LYS A 115 -11.70 13.35 0.22
N ASP A 116 -11.21 12.68 1.26
CA ASP A 116 -9.81 12.39 1.46
C ASP A 116 -9.54 10.91 1.15
N LEU A 117 -9.11 10.60 -0.08
CA LEU A 117 -8.80 9.22 -0.46
C LEU A 117 -7.52 8.70 0.24
N LYS A 118 -6.77 9.54 0.97
CA LYS A 118 -5.67 9.06 1.84
C LYS A 118 -6.18 8.40 3.14
N SER A 119 -7.48 8.54 3.44
CA SER A 119 -8.11 8.03 4.67
C SER A 119 -8.86 6.69 4.50
N GLY A 120 -8.76 6.06 3.32
CA GLY A 120 -9.40 4.78 2.97
C GLY A 120 -8.50 3.57 3.19
#